data_AF-W7IM91-F1
#
_entry.id   AF-W7IM91-F1
#
_cell.length_a   1.000
_cell.length_b   1.000
_cell.length_c   1.000
_cell.angle_alpha   90.00
_cell.angle_beta   90.00
_cell.angle_gamma   90.00
#
_symmetry.space_group_name_H-M   'P 1'
#
loop_
_entity.id
_entity.type
_entity.pdbx_description
1 polymer ?
#
loop_
_entity_poly.entity_id
_entity_poly.type
_entity_poly.pdbx_seq_one_letter_code
_entity_poly.pdbx_strand_id
1 'polypeptide(L)' 'MLADGRVALRDSKNPAAPAHVLPARAWTRFNAAIKGDAVGCPAG' A
#
# COMPACT_ATOMS: atom_id res chain seq x y z
N MET A 1 9.78 2.07 5.22
CA MET A 1 9.01 1.47 6.32
C MET A 1 9.24 2.32 7.54
N LEU A 2 8.21 2.62 8.31
CA LEU A 2 8.32 3.36 9.56
C LEU A 2 8.80 2.41 10.67
N ALA A 3 9.47 2.95 11.69
CA ALA A 3 10.10 2.17 12.76
C ALA A 3 9.10 1.31 13.58
N ASP A 4 7.81 1.62 13.49
CA ASP A 4 6.71 0.97 14.22
C ASP A 4 5.96 -0.10 13.40
N GLY A 5 6.54 -0.56 12.29
CA GLY A 5 5.91 -1.57 11.43
C GLY A 5 4.75 -1.01 10.60
N ARG A 6 4.75 0.30 10.32
CA ARG A 6 3.83 0.94 9.37
C ARG A 6 4.54 1.36 8.09
N VAL A 7 3.76 1.69 7.06
CA VAL A 7 4.24 2.21 5.77
C VAL A 7 3.54 3.54 5.52
N ALA A 8 4.32 4.58 5.27
CA ALA A 8 3.83 5.86 4.80
C ALA A 8 3.76 5.86 3.27
N LEU A 9 2.58 6.12 2.72
CA LEU A 9 2.33 6.28 1.30
C LEU A 9 2.07 7.76 1.01
N ARG A 10 2.93 8.38 0.21
CA ARG A 10 2.77 9.76 -0.24
C ARG A 10 1.85 9.79 -1.46
N ASP A 11 0.83 10.63 -1.42
CA ASP A 11 0.08 10.99 -2.61
C ASP A 11 0.91 11.96 -3.47
N SER A 12 1.26 11.55 -4.69
CA SER A 12 2.01 12.40 -5.62
C SER A 12 1.16 13.54 -6.18
N LYS A 13 -0.17 13.40 -6.17
CA LYS A 13 -1.13 14.39 -6.67
C LYS A 13 -1.48 15.45 -5.63
N ASN A 14 -1.28 15.14 -4.35
CA ASN A 14 -1.36 16.12 -3.26
C ASN A 14 -0.12 16.02 -2.35
N PRO A 15 1.04 16.51 -2.82
CA PRO A 15 2.30 16.32 -2.12
C PRO A 15 2.41 17.10 -0.80
N ALA A 16 1.53 18.07 -0.56
CA ALA A 16 1.49 18.87 0.67
C ALA A 16 0.62 18.22 1.77
N ALA A 17 -0.22 17.24 1.42
CA ALA A 17 -1.04 16.53 2.41
C ALA A 17 -0.20 15.52 3.22
N PRO A 18 -0.64 15.19 4.45
CA PRO A 18 -0.03 14.11 5.23
C PRO A 18 -0.06 12.77 4.48
N ALA A 19 0.97 11.95 4.67
CA ALA A 19 1.03 10.62 4.08
C ALA A 19 -0.06 9.70 4.65
N HIS A 20 -0.58 8.82 3.82
CA HIS A 20 -1.43 7.72 4.29
C HIS A 20 -0.57 6.71 5.04
N VAL A 21 -0.98 6.33 6.24
CA VAL A 21 -0.24 5.37 7.06
C VAL A 21 -0.98 4.05 7.10
N LEU A 22 -0.31 2.99 6.65
CA LEU A 22 -0.87 1.64 6.53
C LEU A 22 -0.07 0.65 7.38
N PRO A 23 -0.68 -0.42 7.91
CA PRO A 23 0.08 -1.50 8.52
C PRO A 23 1.00 -2.18 7.51
N ALA A 24 2.23 -2.50 7.88
CA ALA A 24 3.19 -3.21 7.03
C ALA A 24 2.62 -4.50 6.42
N ARG A 25 1.90 -5.29 7.22
CA ARG A 25 1.27 -6.54 6.75
C ARG A 25 0.31 -6.31 5.58
N ALA A 26 -0.42 -5.19 5.59
CA ALA A 26 -1.37 -4.86 4.54
C ALA A 26 -0.62 -4.44 3.27
N TRP A 27 0.43 -3.64 3.41
CA TRP A 27 1.31 -3.24 2.30
C TRP A 27 1.99 -4.45 1.64
N THR A 28 2.50 -5.40 2.43
CA THR A 28 3.10 -6.63 1.90
C THR A 28 2.09 -7.48 1.12
N ARG A 29 0.89 -7.68 1.68
CA ARG A 29 -0.20 -8.41 0.98
C ARG A 29 -0.60 -7.74 -0.32
N PHE A 30 -0.74 -6.41 -0.32
CA PHE A 30 -1.05 -5.64 -1.52
C PHE A 30 0.03 -5.82 -2.61
N ASN A 31 1.31 -5.68 -2.26
CA ASN A 31 2.40 -5.87 -3.23
C ASN A 31 2.47 -7.30 -3.77
N ALA A 32 2.23 -8.30 -2.91
CA ALA A 32 2.16 -9.69 -3.35
C ALA A 32 1.02 -9.91 -4.35
N ALA A 33 -0.16 -9.33 -4.08
CA ALA A 33 -1.30 -9.41 -4.98
C ALA A 33 -1.01 -8.73 -6.33
N ILE A 34 -0.38 -7.55 -6.36
CA ILE A 34 0.00 -6.86 -7.60
C ILE A 34 0.98 -7.72 -8.42
N LYS A 35 2.00 -8.27 -7.77
CA LYS A 35 3.01 -9.12 -8.43
C LYS A 35 2.45 -10.45 -8.94
N GLY A 36 1.42 -10.96 -8.27
CA GLY A 36 0.70 -12.17 -8.67
C GLY A 36 -0.46 -11.92 -9.64
N ASP A 37 -0.61 -10.69 -10.17
CA ASP A 37 -1.71 -10.28 -11.05
C ASP A 37 -3.12 -10.51 -10.46
N ALA A 38 -3.20 -10.60 -9.12
CA ALA A 38 -4.45 -10.83 -8.39
C ALA A 38 -5.22 -9.53 -8.11
N VAL A 39 -4.69 -8.37 -8.51
CA VAL A 39 -5.34 -7.07 -8.37
C VAL A 39 -5.93 -6.67 -9.71
N GLY A 40 -7.15 -7.13 -10.00
CA GLY A 40 -7.83 -6.79 -11.25
C GLY A 40 -8.81 -7.86 -11.74
N CYS A 41 -8.61 -9.13 -11.38
CA CYS A 41 -9.63 -10.15 -11.63
C CYS A 41 -10.77 -9.98 -10.60
N PRO A 42 -12.01 -9.69 -11.03
CA PRO A 42 -13.15 -9.90 -10.16
C PRO A 42 -13.15 -11.38 -9.78
N ALA A 43 -13.41 -11.69 -8.50
CA ALA A 43 -13.64 -13.06 -8.08
C ALA A 43 -14.79 -13.62 -8.93
N GLY A 44 -14.45 -14.53 -9.84
CA GLY A 44 -15.43 -15.29 -10.61
C GLY A 44 -16.23 -16.23 -9.74
#